data_AF-A0A5E6VY03-F1
#
_entry.id   AF-A0A5E6VY03-F1
#
_cell.length_a   1.000
_cell.length_b   1.000
_cell.length_c   1.000
_cell.angle_alpha   90.00
_cell.angle_beta   90.00
_cell.angle_gamma   90.00
#
_symmetry.space_group_name_H-M   'P 1'
#
loop_
_entity.id
_entity.type
_entity.pdbx_description
1 polymer ?
#
loop_
_entity_poly.entity_id
_entity_poly.type
_entity_poly.pdbx_seq_one_letter_code
_entity_poly.pdbx_strand_id
1 'polypeptide(L)'
;MLNDKESPFTLTLTDSGLSLPVLRFQGEEALNQPYRFDIELIGLAPAMAPGTFLHQPAFLRLDHHHGVHGMIDSASCEHRGTHRIGYRLTLVPRLQRLAQPGKRRVFVQLSVPQILQQLLTENALPIDGYRIEMTVGQYPARPFCIQYEESDLALLDRLCEEEGIHYHFEHRVDGHVVVFADDSLSLPQMPALLPFKVCEQTPSPCVSALFQHHHAAPIATLHTVRNRGQQASRDDAANHVTATALPPIPSLEQRHHEQRSRRHLERQRGQHRTINGRSDRVGLLSGHLLQVSAHPVSHFNEQWRLTALRHHGQHPSILDPGPNVHRYHNDFSAQPWSSDFRPALRQPRPSVAGYHLARVLGPAGQPAQLDDQGRVAVRLWPSDTEHTLDHHAIWLPIAMTRTHRRIAQDELPCTGSEVWVSFLDSDPDRPILCLGNSRNPTPREPPPARDNSLLLDWLFNSDAR
;
A
#
# COMPACT_ATOMS: atom_id res chain seq x y z
N MET A 1 31.82 1.17 38.73
CA MET A 1 30.39 1.52 38.74
C MET A 1 30.05 2.02 37.34
N LEU A 2 29.28 1.27 36.54
CA LEU A 2 28.74 1.82 35.30
C LEU A 2 27.75 2.91 35.69
N ASN A 3 27.98 4.13 35.22
CA ASN A 3 27.11 5.25 35.51
C ASN A 3 25.81 5.03 34.70
N ASP A 4 24.69 4.73 35.38
CA ASP A 4 23.33 4.61 34.79
C ASP A 4 22.90 5.89 33.99
N LYS A 5 23.73 6.94 33.97
CA LYS A 5 23.41 8.28 33.42
C LYS A 5 23.78 8.51 31.96
N GLU A 6 24.49 7.60 31.29
CA GLU A 6 24.86 7.78 29.87
C GLU A 6 24.52 6.51 29.06
N SER A 7 23.23 6.26 28.85
CA SER A 7 22.83 5.38 27.75
C SER A 7 23.24 6.03 26.43
N PRO A 8 23.95 5.32 25.51
CA PRO A 8 24.26 5.86 24.19
C PRO A 8 22.98 6.07 23.35
N PHE A 9 21.90 5.40 23.74
CA PHE A 9 20.60 5.48 23.09
C PHE A 9 19.67 6.39 23.88
N THR A 10 19.08 7.36 23.19
CA THR A 10 18.15 8.31 23.79
C THR A 10 16.96 8.52 22.87
N LEU A 11 15.77 8.61 23.44
CA LEU A 11 14.58 9.04 22.72
C LEU A 11 14.30 10.50 23.11
N THR A 12 14.35 11.39 22.15
CA THR A 12 14.05 12.81 22.36
C THR A 12 12.71 13.14 21.73
N LEU A 13 11.75 13.63 22.51
CA LEU A 13 10.51 14.20 21.99
C LEU A 13 10.84 15.57 21.40
N THR A 14 10.67 15.74 20.09
CA THR A 14 11.23 16.90 19.38
C THR A 14 10.49 18.20 19.69
N ASP A 15 9.20 18.11 20.01
CA ASP A 15 8.37 19.29 20.33
C ASP A 15 8.64 19.83 21.75
N SER A 16 8.85 18.92 22.72
CA SER A 16 9.07 19.30 24.12
C SER A 16 10.55 19.38 24.50
N GLY A 17 11.45 18.82 23.68
CA GLY A 17 12.87 18.68 23.99
C GLY A 17 13.18 17.64 25.07
N LEU A 18 12.16 16.93 25.58
CA LEU A 18 12.34 15.93 26.63
C LEU A 18 13.13 14.74 26.09
N SER A 19 14.32 14.51 26.66
CA SER A 19 15.18 13.38 26.30
C SER A 19 15.14 12.31 27.39
N LEU A 20 14.81 11.08 27.00
CA LEU A 20 14.66 9.94 27.89
C LEU A 20 15.70 8.86 27.53
N PRO A 21 16.37 8.26 28.53
CA PRO A 21 17.32 7.17 28.28
C PRO A 21 16.58 5.91 27.80
N VAL A 22 17.11 5.31 26.73
CA VAL A 22 16.58 4.06 26.18
C VAL A 22 17.32 2.88 26.81
N LEU A 23 16.56 1.92 27.33
CA LEU A 23 17.07 0.65 27.84
C LEU A 23 17.30 -0.36 26.73
N ARG A 24 16.27 -0.56 25.91
CA ARG A 24 16.31 -1.48 24.78
C ARG A 24 15.40 -0.99 23.68
N PHE A 25 15.71 -1.35 22.45
CA PHE A 25 14.80 -1.19 21.35
C PHE A 25 14.94 -2.35 20.37
N GLN A 26 13.85 -2.64 19.69
CA GLN A 26 13.80 -3.49 18.51
C GLN A 26 13.16 -2.68 17.39
N GLY A 27 13.84 -2.57 16.26
CA GLY A 27 13.38 -1.84 15.08
C GLY A 27 13.29 -2.75 13.88
N GLU A 28 12.28 -2.56 13.04
CA GLU A 28 12.22 -3.12 11.70
C GLU A 28 12.05 -1.98 10.70
N GLU A 29 12.83 -2.03 9.62
CA GLU A 29 12.65 -1.17 8.46
C GLU A 29 12.96 -1.94 7.17
N ALA A 30 12.31 -1.54 6.09
CA ALA A 30 12.53 -2.13 4.78
C ALA A 30 12.06 -1.18 3.68
N LEU A 31 12.61 -1.39 2.48
CA LEU A 31 12.06 -0.77 1.28
C LEU A 31 10.58 -1.18 1.14
N ASN A 32 9.76 -0.19 0.80
CA ASN A 32 8.32 -0.33 0.63
C ASN A 32 7.56 -0.83 1.87
N GLN A 33 8.05 -0.55 3.08
CA GLN A 33 7.32 -0.81 4.32
C GLN A 33 7.52 0.35 5.31
N PRO A 34 6.47 0.79 6.03
CA PRO A 34 6.62 1.69 7.16
C PRO A 34 7.52 1.04 8.23
N TYR A 35 8.56 1.75 8.67
CA TYR A 35 9.39 1.26 9.77
C TYR A 35 8.63 1.26 11.09
N ARG A 36 9.05 0.42 12.02
CA ARG A 36 8.47 0.33 13.36
C ARG A 36 9.58 0.06 14.38
N PHE A 37 9.66 0.88 15.42
CA PHE A 37 10.58 0.67 16.53
C PHE A 37 9.81 0.55 17.84
N ASP A 38 9.94 -0.60 18.49
CA ASP A 38 9.45 -0.82 19.85
C ASP A 38 10.58 -0.48 20.83
N ILE A 39 10.33 0.50 21.68
CA ILE A 39 11.35 1.17 22.50
C ILE A 39 10.95 1.05 23.96
N GLU A 40 11.91 0.69 24.80
CA GLU A 40 11.74 0.68 26.25
C GLU A 40 12.61 1.73 26.92
N LEU A 41 11.97 2.50 27.79
CA LEU A 41 12.54 3.64 28.48
C LEU A 41 12.43 3.43 29.99
N ILE A 42 13.33 4.10 30.72
CA ILE A 42 13.12 4.38 32.14
C ILE A 42 12.79 5.86 32.26
N GLY A 43 11.63 6.17 32.83
CA GLY A 43 11.27 7.52 33.20
C GLY A 43 11.74 7.88 34.62
N LEU A 44 11.95 9.18 34.84
CA LEU A 44 12.16 9.75 36.16
C LEU A 44 10.81 10.00 36.85
N ALA A 45 10.79 10.02 38.19
CA ALA A 45 9.61 10.45 38.94
C ALA A 45 9.44 11.98 38.83
N PRO A 46 8.22 12.52 38.67
CA PRO A 46 6.91 11.84 38.70
C PRO A 46 6.55 11.11 37.39
N ALA A 47 5.70 10.08 37.50
CA ALA A 47 5.19 9.34 36.34
C ALA A 47 4.42 10.24 35.38
N MET A 48 4.77 10.22 34.10
CA MET A 48 3.94 10.76 33.03
C MET A 48 2.85 9.77 32.63
N ALA A 49 1.66 10.27 32.33
CA ALA A 49 0.58 9.46 31.81
C ALA A 49 0.90 9.02 30.37
N PRO A 50 0.72 7.74 29.98
CA PRO A 50 1.05 7.27 28.63
C PRO A 50 0.44 8.09 27.49
N GLY A 51 -0.77 8.61 27.69
CA GLY A 51 -1.46 9.45 26.71
C GLY A 51 -0.71 10.75 26.36
N THR A 52 0.21 11.23 27.20
CA THR A 52 1.00 12.42 26.88
C THR A 52 1.99 12.17 25.75
N PHE A 53 2.43 10.92 25.55
CA PHE A 53 3.39 10.60 24.48
C PHE A 53 2.74 10.44 23.12
N LEU A 54 1.45 10.06 23.07
CA LEU A 54 0.78 9.70 21.82
C LEU A 54 0.80 10.85 20.82
N HIS A 55 1.07 10.51 19.56
CA HIS A 55 1.16 11.43 18.43
C HIS A 55 2.25 12.50 18.54
N GLN A 56 3.12 12.46 19.55
CA GLN A 56 4.28 13.34 19.58
C GLN A 56 5.36 12.86 18.59
N PRO A 57 6.02 13.79 17.89
CA PRO A 57 7.21 13.48 17.12
C PRO A 57 8.39 13.20 18.06
N ALA A 58 9.19 12.20 17.70
CA ALA A 58 10.32 11.76 18.50
C ALA A 58 11.49 11.29 17.64
N PHE A 59 12.70 11.51 18.13
CA PHE A 59 13.94 11.06 17.52
C PHE A 59 14.63 10.02 18.40
N LEU A 60 14.68 8.77 17.92
CA LEU A 60 15.46 7.70 18.53
C LEU A 60 16.91 7.83 18.06
N ARG A 61 17.78 8.33 18.92
CA ARG A 61 19.21 8.44 18.65
C ARG A 61 19.89 7.08 18.88
N LEU A 62 20.57 6.57 17.86
CA LEU A 62 21.32 5.30 17.91
C LEU A 62 22.80 5.54 18.26
N ASP A 63 23.38 6.63 17.77
CA ASP A 63 24.69 7.14 18.17
C ASP A 63 24.78 8.66 17.93
N HIS A 64 25.98 9.24 17.91
CA HIS A 64 26.18 10.68 17.71
C HIS A 64 25.76 11.20 16.32
N HIS A 65 25.61 10.32 15.32
CA HIS A 65 25.39 10.69 13.91
C HIS A 65 24.14 10.07 13.30
N HIS A 66 23.62 8.98 13.86
CA HIS A 66 22.54 8.19 13.31
C HIS A 66 21.36 8.12 14.28
N GLY A 67 20.16 8.18 13.73
CA GLY A 67 18.93 8.02 14.48
C GLY A 67 17.72 7.95 13.57
N VAL A 68 16.59 7.62 14.18
CA VAL A 68 15.31 7.38 13.51
C VAL A 68 14.29 8.37 14.06
N HIS A 69 13.85 9.30 13.23
CA HIS A 69 12.73 10.18 13.54
C HIS A 69 11.40 9.51 13.21
N GLY A 70 10.40 9.61 14.07
CA GLY A 70 9.04 9.11 13.85
C GLY A 70 8.00 9.78 14.75
N MET A 71 6.80 9.22 14.77
CA MET A 71 5.68 9.59 15.64
C MET A 71 5.45 8.47 16.65
N ILE A 72 5.08 8.80 17.88
CA ILE A 72 4.67 7.80 18.87
C ILE A 72 3.23 7.34 18.57
N ASP A 73 3.09 6.07 18.20
CA ASP A 73 1.82 5.42 17.86
C ASP A 73 1.15 4.76 19.07
N SER A 74 1.97 4.18 19.95
CA SER A 74 1.51 3.48 21.14
C SER A 74 2.42 3.81 22.32
N ALA A 75 1.81 3.89 23.51
CA ALA A 75 2.49 4.14 24.76
C ALA A 75 1.86 3.33 25.88
N SER A 76 2.70 2.68 26.69
CA SER A 76 2.28 1.96 27.89
C SER A 76 3.26 2.26 29.04
N CYS A 77 2.74 2.15 30.27
CA CYS A 77 3.51 2.38 31.49
C CYS A 77 3.50 1.10 32.33
N GLU A 78 4.67 0.71 32.82
CA GLU A 78 4.90 -0.47 33.62
C GLU A 78 5.62 -0.08 34.91
N HIS A 79 5.18 -0.62 36.05
CA HIS A 79 5.87 -0.43 37.32
C HIS A 79 7.05 -1.42 37.42
N ARG A 80 8.29 -0.91 37.50
CA ARG A 80 9.52 -1.73 37.52
C ARG A 80 10.29 -1.69 38.85
N GLY A 81 9.66 -1.20 39.93
CA GLY A 81 10.21 -1.19 41.29
C GLY A 81 10.20 0.18 41.96
N THR A 82 10.84 0.28 43.13
CA THR A 82 10.80 1.47 43.98
C THR A 82 11.40 2.69 43.26
N HIS A 83 10.55 3.68 42.96
CA HIS A 83 10.89 4.94 42.26
C HIS A 83 11.37 4.81 40.80
N ARG A 84 11.13 3.67 40.12
CA ARG A 84 11.45 3.51 38.69
C ARG A 84 10.20 3.12 37.91
N ILE A 85 9.86 3.94 36.91
CA ILE A 85 8.72 3.70 36.03
C ILE A 85 9.26 3.36 34.64
N GLY A 86 8.87 2.21 34.12
CA GLY A 86 9.19 1.78 32.76
C GLY A 86 8.13 2.27 31.79
N TYR A 87 8.55 2.64 30.58
CA TYR A 87 7.63 2.90 29.48
C TYR A 87 7.99 2.02 28.29
N ARG A 88 6.96 1.53 27.59
CA ARG A 88 7.12 0.90 26.29
C ARG A 88 6.36 1.71 25.26
N LEU A 89 7.10 2.24 24.29
CA LEU A 89 6.60 3.09 23.23
C LEU A 89 6.81 2.42 21.87
N THR A 90 5.92 2.68 20.93
CA THR A 90 6.11 2.32 19.52
C THR A 90 6.28 3.58 18.69
N LEU A 91 7.38 3.67 17.96
CA LEU A 91 7.71 4.74 17.02
C LEU A 91 7.47 4.27 15.57
N VAL A 92 6.73 5.05 14.79
CA VAL A 92 6.35 4.75 13.38
C VAL A 92 6.49 5.99 12.49
N PRO A 93 6.55 5.90 11.15
CA PRO A 93 6.50 7.07 10.28
C PRO A 93 5.13 7.74 10.29
N ARG A 94 5.09 9.01 9.86
CA ARG A 94 3.83 9.74 9.58
C ARG A 94 2.97 9.01 8.54
N LEU A 95 3.60 8.26 7.64
CA LEU A 95 2.92 7.42 6.65
C LEU A 95 1.97 6.38 7.31
N GLN A 96 2.25 5.95 8.55
CA GLN A 96 1.38 5.03 9.28
C GLN A 96 -0.05 5.57 9.47
N ARG A 97 -0.25 6.89 9.39
CA ARG A 97 -1.59 7.50 9.45
C ARG A 97 -2.51 6.97 8.37
N LEU A 98 -2.00 6.55 7.21
CA LEU A 98 -2.80 6.02 6.10
C LEU A 98 -3.38 4.62 6.41
N ALA A 99 -2.93 3.96 7.48
CA ALA A 99 -3.41 2.63 7.89
C ALA A 99 -4.76 2.66 8.64
N GLN A 100 -5.60 3.69 8.40
CA GLN A 100 -6.96 3.77 8.95
C GLN A 100 -7.87 2.65 8.41
N PRO A 101 -9.04 2.43 9.02
CA PRO A 101 -10.02 1.46 8.51
C PRO A 101 -10.32 1.61 7.02
N GLY A 102 -10.63 0.49 6.37
CA GLY A 102 -10.82 0.42 4.93
C GLY A 102 -11.92 1.34 4.41
N LYS A 103 -11.70 1.90 3.23
CA LYS A 103 -12.62 2.82 2.55
C LYS A 103 -13.10 2.24 1.22
N ARG A 104 -14.20 2.77 0.71
CA ARG A 104 -14.69 2.50 -0.65
C ARG A 104 -14.76 3.82 -1.41
N ARG A 105 -14.00 3.95 -2.49
CA ARG A 105 -14.01 5.16 -3.33
C ARG A 105 -13.43 4.91 -4.72
N VAL A 106 -13.63 5.90 -5.59
CA VAL A 106 -13.19 5.84 -6.98
C VAL A 106 -12.38 7.10 -7.32
N PHE A 107 -11.15 6.90 -7.79
CA PHE A 107 -10.31 7.92 -8.41
C PHE A 107 -10.54 7.90 -9.91
N VAL A 108 -10.78 9.04 -10.55
CA VAL A 108 -11.15 9.11 -11.97
C VAL A 108 -10.16 10.01 -12.72
N GLN A 109 -9.65 9.55 -13.87
CA GLN A 109 -8.72 10.30 -14.72
C GLN A 109 -7.44 10.77 -13.99
N LEU A 110 -6.93 9.95 -13.06
CA LEU A 110 -5.70 10.24 -12.32
C LEU A 110 -4.61 9.21 -12.65
N SER A 111 -3.39 9.68 -12.80
CA SER A 111 -2.20 8.83 -12.86
C SER A 111 -1.85 8.30 -11.46
N VAL A 112 -1.08 7.21 -11.39
CA VAL A 112 -0.63 6.66 -10.10
C VAL A 112 0.09 7.69 -9.21
N PRO A 113 1.06 8.49 -9.70
CA PRO A 113 1.68 9.55 -8.90
C PRO A 113 0.68 10.56 -8.32
N GLN A 114 -0.34 10.95 -9.10
CA GLN A 114 -1.38 11.86 -8.65
C GLN A 114 -2.26 11.23 -7.56
N ILE A 115 -2.61 9.95 -7.69
CA ILE A 115 -3.35 9.21 -6.65
C ILE A 115 -2.50 9.17 -5.38
N LEU A 116 -1.22 8.81 -5.46
CA LEU A 116 -0.33 8.81 -4.29
C LEU A 116 -0.27 10.18 -3.62
N GLN A 117 -0.08 11.26 -4.38
CA GLN A 117 -0.06 12.62 -3.84
C GLN A 117 -1.37 12.99 -3.14
N GLN A 118 -2.51 12.62 -3.73
CA GLN A 118 -3.83 12.83 -3.13
C GLN A 118 -3.97 12.08 -1.81
N LEU A 119 -3.57 10.80 -1.74
CA LEU A 119 -3.59 10.00 -0.52
C LEU A 119 -2.77 10.63 0.61
N LEU A 120 -1.55 11.11 0.30
CA LEU A 120 -0.66 11.74 1.27
C LEU A 120 -1.26 13.06 1.78
N THR A 121 -1.84 13.86 0.88
CA THR A 121 -2.43 15.17 1.20
C THR A 121 -3.69 15.03 2.07
N GLU A 122 -4.60 14.12 1.72
CA GLU A 122 -5.84 13.87 2.48
C GLU A 122 -5.56 13.34 3.89
N ASN A 123 -4.47 12.58 4.06
CA ASN A 123 -4.04 12.09 5.36
C ASN A 123 -3.14 13.09 6.12
N ALA A 124 -3.09 14.34 5.64
CA ALA A 124 -2.38 15.47 6.25
C ALA A 124 -0.90 15.18 6.52
N LEU A 125 -0.21 14.54 5.56
CA LEU A 125 1.26 14.53 5.55
C LEU A 125 1.76 15.91 5.10
N PRO A 126 2.76 16.47 5.79
CA PRO A 126 3.27 17.79 5.44
C PRO A 126 4.01 17.72 4.10
N ILE A 127 4.02 18.84 3.36
CA ILE A 127 4.54 18.92 1.98
C ILE A 127 6.03 18.57 1.92
N ASP A 128 6.81 18.94 2.93
CA ASP A 128 8.22 18.60 3.10
C ASP A 128 8.45 17.17 3.65
N GLY A 129 7.38 16.48 4.04
CA GLY A 129 7.41 15.11 4.56
C GLY A 129 7.41 14.01 3.51
N TYR A 130 7.29 14.35 2.22
CA TYR A 130 7.37 13.38 1.13
C TYR A 130 8.02 13.95 -0.13
N ARG A 131 8.59 13.08 -0.97
CA ARG A 131 9.04 13.40 -2.33
C ARG A 131 8.57 12.32 -3.30
N ILE A 132 8.17 12.75 -4.50
CA ILE A 132 7.77 11.86 -5.59
C ILE A 132 8.74 12.10 -6.76
N GLU A 133 9.67 11.17 -6.94
CA GLU A 133 10.77 11.19 -7.91
C GLU A 133 10.55 10.12 -8.98
N MET A 134 9.48 10.27 -9.76
CA MET A 134 9.06 9.31 -10.80
C MET A 134 9.42 9.83 -12.19
N THR A 135 10.71 10.11 -12.42
CA THR A 135 11.19 10.85 -13.60
C THR A 135 11.45 9.95 -14.81
N VAL A 136 11.59 8.63 -14.61
CA VAL A 136 12.01 7.69 -15.66
C VAL A 136 10.82 6.94 -16.25
N GLY A 137 9.87 6.54 -15.42
CA GLY A 137 8.72 5.73 -15.81
C GLY A 137 7.60 6.51 -16.46
N GLN A 138 6.70 5.78 -17.10
CA GLN A 138 5.49 6.27 -17.73
C GLN A 138 4.30 5.94 -16.83
N TYR A 139 3.45 6.93 -16.58
CA TYR A 139 2.29 6.83 -15.70
C TYR A 139 1.08 7.51 -16.35
N PRO A 140 0.46 6.90 -17.37
CA PRO A 140 -0.75 7.45 -17.97
C PRO A 140 -1.86 7.59 -16.94
N ALA A 141 -2.75 8.57 -17.16
CA ALA A 141 -3.96 8.69 -16.35
C ALA A 141 -4.82 7.44 -16.52
N ARG A 142 -5.24 6.85 -15.40
CA ARG A 142 -6.15 5.71 -15.42
C ARG A 142 -7.57 6.23 -15.65
N PRO A 143 -8.40 5.57 -16.48
CA PRO A 143 -9.81 5.95 -16.62
C PRO A 143 -10.51 6.04 -15.26
N PHE A 144 -10.24 5.05 -14.42
CA PHE A 144 -10.52 5.09 -12.98
C PHE A 144 -9.59 4.12 -12.23
N CYS A 145 -9.55 4.24 -10.91
CA CYS A 145 -8.94 3.32 -9.96
C CYS A 145 -9.86 3.18 -8.75
N ILE A 146 -10.24 1.95 -8.41
CA ILE A 146 -11.14 1.67 -7.29
C ILE A 146 -10.33 1.27 -6.06
N GLN A 147 -10.67 1.91 -4.94
CA GLN A 147 -10.30 1.46 -3.60
C GLN A 147 -11.51 0.76 -3.01
N TYR A 148 -11.37 -0.52 -2.64
CA TYR A 148 -12.48 -1.31 -2.11
C TYR A 148 -12.09 -2.03 -0.83
N GLU A 149 -12.63 -1.57 0.30
CA GLU A 149 -12.43 -2.14 1.65
C GLU A 149 -10.96 -2.24 2.07
N GLU A 150 -10.09 -1.44 1.45
CA GLU A 150 -8.67 -1.38 1.77
C GLU A 150 -8.36 0.00 2.40
N SER A 151 -7.34 0.07 3.26
CA SER A 151 -6.87 1.33 3.82
C SER A 151 -6.15 2.17 2.76
N ASP A 152 -5.94 3.45 3.04
CA ASP A 152 -5.17 4.31 2.13
C ASP A 152 -3.71 3.83 2.00
N LEU A 153 -3.17 3.23 3.06
CA LEU A 153 -1.83 2.62 3.04
C LEU A 153 -1.81 1.36 2.16
N ALA A 154 -2.82 0.51 2.27
CA ALA A 154 -2.92 -0.70 1.46
C ALA A 154 -3.05 -0.37 -0.04
N LEU A 155 -3.87 0.63 -0.40
CA LEU A 155 -3.95 1.13 -1.77
C LEU A 155 -2.60 1.69 -2.25
N LEU A 156 -1.94 2.51 -1.42
CA LEU A 156 -0.64 3.10 -1.73
C LEU A 156 0.41 2.02 -2.01
N ASP A 157 0.52 1.04 -1.11
CA ASP A 157 1.45 -0.08 -1.26
C ASP A 157 1.10 -0.89 -2.52
N ARG A 158 -0.18 -1.23 -2.74
CA ARG A 158 -0.64 -1.96 -3.93
C ARG A 158 -0.29 -1.23 -5.22
N LEU A 159 -0.51 0.08 -5.30
CA LEU A 159 -0.15 0.87 -6.48
C LEU A 159 1.36 0.94 -6.70
N CYS A 160 2.14 1.08 -5.62
CA CYS A 160 3.59 1.04 -5.69
C CYS A 160 4.09 -0.33 -6.20
N GLU A 161 3.51 -1.40 -5.69
CA GLU A 161 3.78 -2.77 -6.11
C GLU A 161 3.40 -3.01 -7.59
N GLU A 162 2.21 -2.59 -8.02
CA GLU A 162 1.73 -2.78 -9.39
C GLU A 162 2.58 -2.08 -10.45
N GLU A 163 3.05 -0.87 -10.15
CA GLU A 163 3.86 -0.05 -11.04
C GLU A 163 5.37 -0.28 -10.86
N GLY A 164 5.79 -0.97 -9.80
CA GLY A 164 7.20 -1.19 -9.49
C GLY A 164 7.92 0.06 -8.95
N ILE A 165 7.18 0.91 -8.23
CA ILE A 165 7.67 2.12 -7.55
C ILE A 165 8.17 1.69 -6.17
N HIS A 166 9.41 2.04 -5.83
CA HIS A 166 9.93 1.83 -4.50
C HIS A 166 9.78 3.06 -3.62
N TYR A 167 9.73 2.85 -2.30
CA TYR A 167 9.89 3.94 -1.36
C TYR A 167 10.80 3.59 -0.19
N HIS A 168 11.44 4.63 0.36
CA HIS A 168 12.32 4.56 1.52
C HIS A 168 12.17 5.82 2.37
N PHE A 169 12.80 5.83 3.55
CA PHE A 169 12.72 6.95 4.47
C PHE A 169 14.10 7.59 4.68
N GLU A 170 14.14 8.91 4.61
CA GLU A 170 15.30 9.71 5.02
C GLU A 170 14.99 10.36 6.37
N HIS A 171 15.89 10.18 7.35
CA HIS A 171 15.71 10.70 8.70
C HIS A 171 16.60 11.91 8.98
N ARG A 172 16.04 12.88 9.69
CA ARG A 172 16.70 14.04 10.28
C ARG A 172 16.29 14.13 11.75
N VAL A 173 16.94 14.97 12.54
CA VAL A 173 16.63 15.09 13.97
C VAL A 173 15.20 15.64 14.19
N ASP A 174 14.76 16.51 13.30
CA ASP A 174 13.51 17.28 13.35
C ASP A 174 12.40 16.73 12.42
N GLY A 175 12.68 15.67 11.65
CA GLY A 175 11.75 15.18 10.65
C GLY A 175 12.19 13.91 9.94
N HIS A 176 11.27 13.33 9.18
CA HIS A 176 11.60 12.31 8.19
C HIS A 176 10.84 12.59 6.90
N VAL A 177 11.40 12.11 5.79
CA VAL A 177 10.83 12.25 4.46
C VAL A 177 10.63 10.85 3.87
N VAL A 178 9.44 10.55 3.36
CA VAL A 178 9.22 9.36 2.52
C VAL A 178 9.50 9.70 1.06
N VAL A 179 10.34 8.92 0.41
CA VAL A 179 10.77 9.17 -0.97
C VAL A 179 10.23 8.06 -1.85
N PHE A 180 9.29 8.40 -2.74
CA PHE A 180 8.78 7.50 -3.76
C PHE A 180 9.56 7.70 -5.04
N ALA A 181 10.09 6.62 -5.62
CA ALA A 181 10.88 6.70 -6.83
C ALA A 181 10.77 5.42 -7.66
N ASP A 182 11.27 5.47 -8.89
CA ASP A 182 11.12 4.37 -9.83
C ASP A 182 12.42 3.95 -10.53
N ASP A 183 13.53 4.58 -10.14
CA ASP A 183 14.88 4.28 -10.56
C ASP A 183 15.80 4.01 -9.36
N SER A 184 16.74 3.08 -9.53
CA SER A 184 17.70 2.68 -8.51
C SER A 184 18.67 3.79 -8.09
N LEU A 185 18.80 4.86 -8.88
CA LEU A 185 19.69 5.99 -8.58
C LEU A 185 19.15 6.94 -7.52
N SER A 186 17.84 6.93 -7.24
CA SER A 186 17.24 7.72 -6.15
C SER A 186 17.54 7.15 -4.77
N LEU A 187 18.04 5.92 -4.70
CA LEU A 187 18.49 5.30 -3.46
C LEU A 187 19.90 5.81 -3.10
N PRO A 188 20.32 5.76 -1.83
CA PRO A 188 21.66 6.18 -1.43
C PRO A 188 22.77 5.38 -2.15
N GLN A 189 23.63 6.09 -2.89
CA GLN A 189 24.67 5.48 -3.74
C GLN A 189 26.04 5.29 -3.06
N MET A 190 26.22 5.83 -1.85
CA MET A 190 27.50 5.71 -1.14
C MET A 190 27.56 4.40 -0.35
N PRO A 191 28.47 3.46 -0.67
CA PRO A 191 28.53 2.18 0.02
C PRO A 191 29.18 2.29 1.40
N ALA A 192 28.57 1.63 2.39
CA ALA A 192 29.24 1.33 3.64
C ALA A 192 30.23 0.17 3.42
N LEU A 193 31.53 0.43 3.60
CA LEU A 193 32.57 -0.59 3.50
C LEU A 193 32.69 -1.34 4.83
N LEU A 194 32.41 -2.64 4.86
CA LEU A 194 32.56 -3.47 6.06
C LEU A 194 33.38 -4.73 5.80
N PRO A 195 34.36 -5.07 6.67
CA PRO A 195 35.03 -6.36 6.62
C PRO A 195 34.12 -7.46 7.19
N PHE A 196 34.27 -8.68 6.67
CA PHE A 196 33.65 -9.88 7.24
C PHE A 196 34.54 -10.49 8.34
N LYS A 197 33.97 -10.75 9.52
CA LYS A 197 34.67 -11.33 10.68
C LYS A 197 33.73 -12.20 11.53
N VAL A 198 33.99 -13.51 11.60
CA VAL A 198 33.09 -14.50 12.25
C VAL A 198 33.04 -14.36 13.78
N CYS A 199 34.12 -13.94 14.42
CA CYS A 199 34.19 -13.82 15.87
C CYS A 199 35.30 -12.83 16.23
N GLU A 200 34.95 -11.66 16.78
CA GLU A 200 35.59 -11.05 17.95
C GLU A 200 35.11 -9.61 18.15
N GLN A 201 35.19 -9.19 19.42
CA GLN A 201 34.94 -7.86 19.98
C GLN A 201 35.93 -6.83 19.42
N THR A 202 35.97 -6.65 18.10
CA THR A 202 36.82 -5.64 17.48
C THR A 202 36.20 -4.26 17.69
N PRO A 203 37.01 -3.21 17.91
CA PRO A 203 36.48 -1.86 18.10
C PRO A 203 35.83 -1.29 16.83
N SER A 204 36.09 -1.89 15.66
CA SER A 204 35.55 -1.45 14.38
C SER A 204 34.38 -2.32 13.93
N PRO A 205 33.34 -1.71 13.32
CA PRO A 205 32.17 -2.44 12.88
C PRO A 205 32.49 -3.43 11.74
N CYS A 206 31.78 -4.55 11.71
CA CYS A 206 31.99 -5.65 10.78
C CYS A 206 30.68 -6.40 10.46
N VAL A 207 30.73 -7.20 9.39
CA VAL A 207 29.70 -8.21 9.09
C VAL A 207 30.14 -9.53 9.73
N SER A 208 29.32 -10.08 10.62
CA SER A 208 29.66 -11.29 11.39
C SER A 208 29.07 -12.59 10.82
N ALA A 209 27.95 -12.47 10.12
CA ALA A 209 27.31 -13.59 9.43
C ALA A 209 26.83 -13.13 8.06
N LEU A 210 26.92 -14.02 7.07
CA LEU A 210 26.46 -13.76 5.71
C LEU A 210 26.07 -15.07 5.04
N PHE A 211 24.88 -15.13 4.46
CA PHE A 211 24.34 -16.31 3.81
C PHE A 211 23.51 -15.92 2.58
N GLN A 212 23.66 -16.70 1.51
CA GLN A 212 22.93 -16.51 0.27
C GLN A 212 21.75 -17.48 0.22
N HIS A 213 20.59 -16.99 -0.18
CA HIS A 213 19.43 -17.81 -0.43
C HIS A 213 19.03 -17.75 -1.91
N HIS A 214 18.75 -18.93 -2.49
CA HIS A 214 18.19 -19.06 -3.82
C HIS A 214 16.75 -19.56 -3.71
N HIS A 215 15.80 -18.73 -4.12
CA HIS A 215 14.40 -19.12 -4.15
C HIS A 215 14.08 -19.79 -5.49
N ALA A 216 13.69 -21.07 -5.45
CA ALA A 216 13.02 -21.73 -6.57
C ALA A 216 11.57 -21.19 -6.68
N ALA A 217 11.42 -19.90 -6.96
CA ALA A 217 10.10 -19.31 -7.13
C ALA A 217 9.51 -19.81 -8.46
N PRO A 218 8.24 -20.26 -8.49
CA PRO A 218 7.56 -20.48 -9.75
C PRO A 218 7.50 -19.16 -10.51
N ILE A 219 7.67 -19.21 -11.84
CA ILE A 219 7.45 -18.04 -12.70
C ILE A 219 5.96 -17.73 -12.65
N ALA A 220 5.54 -16.90 -11.70
CA ALA A 220 4.18 -16.40 -11.63
C ALA A 220 3.95 -15.52 -12.85
N THR A 221 3.20 -16.00 -13.84
CA THR A 221 2.81 -15.15 -14.97
C THR A 221 1.96 -14.00 -14.42
N LEU A 222 2.23 -12.76 -14.85
CA LEU A 222 1.28 -11.66 -14.63
C LEU A 222 -0.12 -12.17 -15.01
N HIS A 223 -1.06 -12.08 -14.08
CA HIS A 223 -2.48 -12.25 -14.37
C HIS A 223 -2.92 -11.07 -15.26
N THR A 224 -2.49 -11.08 -16.52
CA THR A 224 -3.19 -10.36 -17.56
C THR A 224 -4.39 -11.24 -17.86
N VAL A 225 -5.55 -10.85 -17.32
CA VAL A 225 -6.82 -11.43 -17.78
C VAL A 225 -6.95 -11.00 -19.24
N ARG A 226 -6.42 -11.83 -20.14
CA ARG A 226 -6.80 -11.75 -21.55
C ARG A 226 -8.27 -12.12 -21.57
N ASN A 227 -9.13 -11.19 -21.96
CA ASN A 227 -10.48 -11.52 -22.40
C ASN A 227 -10.33 -12.54 -23.54
N ARG A 228 -10.39 -13.84 -23.24
CA ARG A 228 -10.38 -14.90 -24.24
C ARG A 228 -11.62 -14.67 -25.11
N GLY A 229 -11.43 -14.09 -26.30
CA GLY A 229 -12.52 -13.74 -27.21
C GLY A 229 -12.58 -12.27 -27.64
N GLN A 230 -11.79 -11.35 -27.07
CA GLN A 230 -11.62 -10.03 -27.68
C GLN A 230 -10.86 -10.22 -28.99
N GLN A 231 -11.48 -9.87 -30.12
CA GLN A 231 -10.79 -9.88 -31.42
C GLN A 231 -9.55 -9.00 -31.27
N ALA A 232 -8.37 -9.63 -31.33
CA ALA A 232 -7.16 -8.87 -31.55
C ALA A 232 -7.38 -8.15 -32.87
N SER A 233 -7.44 -6.81 -32.85
CA SER A 233 -7.39 -5.99 -34.06
C SER A 233 -5.98 -6.04 -34.67
N ARG A 234 -5.41 -7.23 -34.79
CA ARG A 234 -4.21 -7.54 -35.55
C ARG A 234 -4.67 -8.45 -36.68
N ASP A 235 -4.86 -7.84 -37.85
CA ASP A 235 -5.01 -8.54 -39.13
C ASP A 235 -3.74 -9.28 -39.57
N ASP A 236 -2.69 -9.29 -38.75
CA ASP A 236 -1.47 -10.04 -39.03
C ASP A 236 -1.65 -11.52 -38.68
N ALA A 237 -2.17 -12.27 -39.64
CA ALA A 237 -1.95 -13.71 -39.71
C ALA A 237 -0.43 -13.96 -39.73
N ALA A 238 0.04 -14.93 -38.93
CA ALA A 238 1.47 -15.22 -38.73
C ALA A 238 2.28 -15.56 -40.02
N ASN A 239 1.60 -15.68 -41.16
CA ASN A 239 2.18 -16.03 -42.46
C ASN A 239 2.19 -14.88 -43.48
N HIS A 240 1.75 -13.68 -43.11
CA HIS A 240 1.85 -12.52 -44.00
C HIS A 240 3.14 -11.75 -43.70
N VAL A 241 4.09 -11.81 -44.63
CA VAL A 241 5.26 -10.92 -44.64
C VAL A 241 4.78 -9.55 -45.09
N THR A 242 4.36 -8.74 -44.13
CA THR A 242 4.05 -7.33 -44.38
C THR A 242 5.37 -6.62 -44.67
N ALA A 243 5.47 -6.00 -45.85
CA ALA A 243 6.64 -5.23 -46.28
C ALA A 243 7.09 -4.27 -45.19
N THR A 244 8.40 -4.11 -45.05
CA THR A 244 9.14 -3.40 -44.00
C THR A 244 8.64 -1.97 -43.77
N ALA A 245 7.52 -1.82 -43.07
CA ALA A 245 7.07 -0.55 -42.54
C ALA A 245 7.94 -0.22 -41.32
N LEU A 246 8.36 1.04 -41.20
CA LEU A 246 8.91 1.55 -39.95
C LEU A 246 7.93 1.18 -38.82
N PRO A 247 8.39 0.54 -37.73
CA PRO A 247 7.50 0.17 -36.65
C PRO A 247 6.78 1.44 -36.16
N PRO A 248 5.44 1.41 -36.02
CA PRO A 248 4.70 2.58 -35.55
C PRO A 248 5.23 3.02 -34.19
N ILE A 249 5.34 4.33 -33.96
CA ILE A 249 5.73 4.88 -32.67
C ILE A 249 4.73 4.36 -31.63
N PRO A 250 5.17 3.63 -30.59
CA PRO A 250 4.26 3.02 -29.65
C PRO A 250 3.50 4.09 -28.85
N SER A 251 2.21 3.87 -28.66
CA SER A 251 1.36 4.75 -27.85
C SER A 251 1.84 4.78 -26.39
N LEU A 252 1.44 5.80 -25.63
CA LEU A 252 1.77 5.90 -24.20
C LEU A 252 1.30 4.65 -23.42
N GLU A 253 0.12 4.13 -23.75
CA GLU A 253 -0.42 2.90 -23.14
C GLU A 253 0.41 1.66 -23.48
N GLN A 254 0.85 1.52 -24.74
CA GLN A 254 1.69 0.40 -25.16
C GLN A 254 3.03 0.40 -24.41
N ARG A 255 3.67 1.57 -24.34
CA ARG A 255 4.93 1.73 -23.61
C ARG A 255 4.76 1.49 -22.10
N HIS A 256 3.66 1.94 -21.49
CA HIS A 256 3.32 1.63 -20.10
C HIS A 256 3.15 0.13 -19.87
N HIS A 257 2.49 -0.58 -20.79
CA HIS A 257 2.32 -2.03 -20.72
C HIS A 257 3.66 -2.78 -20.81
N GLU A 258 4.54 -2.36 -21.72
CA GLU A 258 5.90 -2.89 -21.84
C GLU A 258 6.72 -2.63 -20.58
N GLN A 259 6.65 -1.42 -20.01
CA GLN A 259 7.28 -1.07 -18.73
C GLN A 259 6.83 -2.01 -17.61
N ARG A 260 5.51 -2.22 -17.44
CA ARG A 260 4.99 -3.10 -16.38
C ARG A 260 5.46 -4.55 -16.56
N SER A 261 5.50 -5.02 -17.80
CA SER A 261 6.00 -6.36 -18.14
C SER A 261 7.49 -6.50 -17.80
N ARG A 262 8.31 -5.50 -18.15
CA ARG A 262 9.74 -5.46 -17.83
C ARG A 262 9.98 -5.43 -16.31
N ARG A 263 9.31 -4.53 -15.59
CA ARG A 263 9.41 -4.40 -14.12
C ARG A 263 8.95 -5.66 -13.39
N HIS A 264 7.99 -6.40 -13.95
CA HIS A 264 7.60 -7.69 -13.40
C HIS A 264 8.71 -8.74 -13.52
N LEU A 265 9.41 -8.81 -14.66
CA LEU A 265 10.56 -9.70 -14.82
C LEU A 265 11.72 -9.31 -13.91
N GLU A 266 11.99 -8.01 -13.78
CA GLU A 266 13.00 -7.47 -12.84
C GLU A 266 12.70 -7.91 -11.39
N ARG A 267 11.43 -7.78 -10.95
CA ARG A 267 10.97 -8.27 -9.64
C ARG A 267 11.24 -9.77 -9.44
N GLN A 268 10.87 -10.60 -10.41
CA GLN A 268 11.09 -12.06 -10.31
C GLN A 268 12.57 -12.41 -10.17
N ARG A 269 13.44 -11.72 -10.92
CA ARG A 269 14.90 -11.89 -10.81
C ARG A 269 15.43 -11.47 -9.45
N GLY A 270 14.96 -10.33 -8.91
CA GLY A 270 15.34 -9.85 -7.58
C GLY A 270 14.92 -10.80 -6.45
N GLN A 271 13.79 -11.47 -6.59
CA GLN A 271 13.31 -12.48 -5.62
C GLN A 271 14.07 -13.80 -5.69
N HIS A 272 14.76 -14.10 -6.79
CA HIS A 272 15.44 -15.38 -6.96
C HIS A 272 16.72 -15.49 -6.12
N ARG A 273 17.45 -14.38 -5.93
CA ARG A 273 18.73 -14.35 -5.22
C ARG A 273 18.75 -13.24 -4.19
N THR A 274 18.76 -13.63 -2.91
CA THR A 274 18.87 -12.71 -1.77
C THR A 274 20.07 -13.07 -0.92
N ILE A 275 20.61 -12.08 -0.22
CA ILE A 275 21.64 -12.27 0.79
C ILE A 275 21.10 -11.79 2.13
N ASN A 276 21.46 -12.50 3.18
CA ASN A 276 21.08 -12.17 4.53
C ASN A 276 22.33 -12.18 5.39
N GLY A 277 22.39 -11.32 6.40
CA GLY A 277 23.57 -11.24 7.24
C GLY A 277 23.33 -10.51 8.54
N ARG A 278 24.37 -10.48 9.37
CA ARG A 278 24.39 -9.79 10.66
C ARG A 278 25.57 -8.82 10.72
N SER A 279 25.33 -7.62 11.23
CA SER A 279 26.33 -6.55 11.37
C SER A 279 26.16 -5.81 12.70
N ASP A 280 27.22 -5.19 13.20
CA ASP A 280 27.21 -4.27 14.34
C ASP A 280 27.37 -2.80 13.93
N ARG A 281 27.40 -2.51 12.63
CA ARG A 281 27.44 -1.14 12.09
C ARG A 281 26.14 -0.40 12.38
N VAL A 282 26.18 0.56 13.30
CA VAL A 282 25.11 1.55 13.48
C VAL A 282 24.96 2.37 12.20
N GLY A 283 23.75 2.79 11.83
CA GLY A 283 23.54 3.68 10.68
C GLY A 283 23.46 3.00 9.30
N LEU A 284 23.51 1.66 9.25
CA LEU A 284 22.98 0.96 8.08
C LEU A 284 21.47 1.20 8.04
N LEU A 285 20.95 1.60 6.87
CA LEU A 285 19.53 1.79 6.64
C LEU A 285 19.05 1.06 5.38
N SER A 286 17.75 0.83 5.28
CA SER A 286 17.14 0.26 4.07
C SER A 286 17.37 1.18 2.86
N GLY A 287 17.69 0.59 1.71
CA GLY A 287 18.09 1.31 0.50
C GLY A 287 19.58 1.60 0.37
N HIS A 288 20.36 1.58 1.46
CA HIS A 288 21.80 1.84 1.40
C HIS A 288 22.57 0.70 0.73
N LEU A 289 23.74 1.05 0.18
CA LEU A 289 24.70 0.07 -0.32
C LEU A 289 25.65 -0.39 0.80
N LEU A 290 25.93 -1.69 0.81
CA LEU A 290 26.89 -2.36 1.67
C LEU A 290 27.92 -3.05 0.78
N GLN A 291 29.20 -2.70 0.93
CA GLN A 291 30.31 -3.43 0.31
C GLN A 291 30.95 -4.31 1.37
N VAL A 292 30.89 -5.62 1.16
CA VAL A 292 31.57 -6.58 2.02
C VAL A 292 32.99 -6.81 1.51
N SER A 293 33.94 -7.01 2.41
CA SER A 293 35.34 -7.33 2.11
C SER A 293 35.87 -8.43 3.04
N ALA A 294 36.98 -9.07 2.65
CA ALA A 294 37.65 -10.13 3.42
C ALA A 294 36.77 -11.37 3.76
N HIS A 295 35.67 -11.59 3.06
CA HIS A 295 34.89 -12.81 3.17
C HIS A 295 35.63 -13.99 2.48
N PRO A 296 35.77 -15.17 3.12
CA PRO A 296 36.49 -16.33 2.57
C PRO A 296 35.97 -16.80 1.20
N VAL A 297 34.65 -16.71 1.02
CA VAL A 297 33.98 -16.97 -0.26
C VAL A 297 33.95 -15.68 -1.10
N SER A 298 34.58 -15.71 -2.27
CA SER A 298 34.90 -14.51 -3.07
C SER A 298 33.69 -13.71 -3.54
N HIS A 299 32.63 -14.36 -4.00
CA HIS A 299 31.42 -13.70 -4.52
C HIS A 299 30.64 -12.91 -3.46
N PHE A 300 30.92 -13.12 -2.17
CA PHE A 300 30.33 -12.30 -1.12
C PHE A 300 31.00 -10.94 -0.99
N ASN A 301 32.23 -10.77 -1.49
CA ASN A 301 32.98 -9.51 -1.49
C ASN A 301 32.49 -8.54 -2.59
N GLU A 302 31.18 -8.49 -2.81
CA GLU A 302 30.51 -7.62 -3.77
C GLU A 302 29.74 -6.49 -3.04
N GLN A 303 29.06 -5.67 -3.83
CA GLN A 303 28.14 -4.65 -3.33
C GLN A 303 26.72 -5.19 -3.28
N TRP A 304 26.07 -4.91 -2.16
CA TRP A 304 24.76 -5.40 -1.80
C TRP A 304 23.88 -4.21 -1.43
N ARG A 305 22.69 -4.14 -2.02
CA ARG A 305 21.68 -3.15 -1.66
C ARG A 305 20.80 -3.70 -0.56
N LEU A 306 20.81 -3.03 0.60
CA LEU A 306 20.01 -3.39 1.75
C LEU A 306 18.53 -3.19 1.44
N THR A 307 17.72 -4.24 1.57
CA THR A 307 16.27 -4.19 1.30
C THR A 307 15.45 -4.21 2.58
N ALA A 308 15.97 -4.81 3.65
CA ALA A 308 15.33 -4.84 4.97
C ALA A 308 16.38 -4.96 6.08
N LEU A 309 16.11 -4.35 7.23
CA LEU A 309 16.93 -4.45 8.43
C LEU A 309 16.06 -4.65 9.67
N ARG A 310 16.58 -5.43 10.61
CA ARG A 310 16.10 -5.55 11.98
C ARG A 310 17.18 -5.03 12.91
N HIS A 311 16.89 -3.99 13.65
CA HIS A 311 17.80 -3.35 14.60
C HIS A 311 17.52 -3.85 16.01
N HIS A 312 18.59 -4.15 16.74
CA HIS A 312 18.51 -4.51 18.14
C HIS A 312 19.54 -3.70 18.90
N GLY A 313 19.08 -2.90 19.86
CA GLY A 313 19.96 -2.18 20.77
C GLY A 313 19.57 -2.43 22.21
N GLN A 314 20.57 -2.60 23.06
CA GLN A 314 20.39 -2.81 24.48
C GLN A 314 21.49 -2.10 25.26
N HIS A 315 21.09 -1.27 26.22
CA HIS A 315 21.98 -0.71 27.20
C HIS A 315 22.19 -1.73 28.33
N PRO A 316 23.44 -2.14 28.62
CA PRO A 316 23.72 -3.00 29.77
C PRO A 316 23.46 -2.22 31.06
N SER A 317 22.30 -2.46 31.67
CA SER A 317 21.96 -1.92 32.98
C SER A 317 22.53 -2.79 34.10
N ILE A 318 22.82 -2.19 35.26
CA ILE A 318 23.22 -2.92 36.47
C ILE A 318 22.16 -3.96 36.90
N LEU A 319 20.89 -3.74 36.51
CA LEU A 319 19.75 -4.57 36.91
C LEU A 319 19.61 -5.88 36.11
N ASP A 320 20.20 -5.96 34.91
CA ASP A 320 20.20 -7.17 34.05
C ASP A 320 21.63 -7.44 33.56
N PRO A 321 22.48 -8.10 34.37
CA PRO A 321 23.86 -8.46 34.00
C PRO A 321 23.87 -9.68 33.07
N GLY A 322 23.10 -9.63 31.99
CA GLY A 322 23.10 -10.67 30.96
C GLY A 322 24.47 -10.77 30.28
N PRO A 323 25.02 -11.98 30.09
CA PRO A 323 26.29 -12.15 29.39
C PRO A 323 26.02 -11.99 27.88
N ASN A 324 26.12 -10.77 27.34
CA ASN A 324 26.50 -10.48 25.95
C ASN A 324 26.47 -8.97 25.66
N VAL A 325 27.65 -8.36 25.57
CA VAL A 325 27.85 -6.92 25.35
C VAL A 325 27.86 -6.59 23.85
N HIS A 326 26.76 -6.83 23.15
CA HIS A 326 26.50 -6.09 21.90
C HIS A 326 25.55 -4.95 22.23
N ARG A 327 26.10 -3.74 22.40
CA ARG A 327 25.27 -2.53 22.60
C ARG A 327 24.26 -2.37 21.46
N TYR A 328 24.67 -2.75 20.24
CA TYR A 328 23.84 -2.73 19.04
C TYR A 328 24.25 -3.86 18.08
N HIS A 329 23.28 -4.43 17.39
CA HIS A 329 23.48 -5.21 16.17
C HIS A 329 22.27 -5.06 15.24
N ASN A 330 22.43 -5.45 13.99
CA ASN A 330 21.37 -5.55 13.02
C ASN A 330 21.46 -6.84 12.22
N ASP A 331 20.30 -7.38 11.88
CA ASP A 331 20.13 -8.46 10.92
C ASP A 331 19.54 -7.86 9.64
N PHE A 332 20.19 -8.06 8.50
CA PHE A 332 19.80 -7.43 7.25
C PHE A 332 19.49 -8.46 6.16
N SER A 333 18.65 -8.05 5.22
CA SER A 333 18.45 -8.70 3.92
C SER A 333 18.86 -7.72 2.83
N ALA A 334 19.43 -8.24 1.76
CA ALA A 334 19.93 -7.45 0.65
C ALA A 334 19.80 -8.20 -0.67
N GLN A 335 19.95 -7.45 -1.75
CA GLN A 335 20.05 -7.96 -3.11
C GLN A 335 21.33 -7.41 -3.78
N PRO A 336 21.78 -7.98 -4.90
CA PRO A 336 22.92 -7.44 -5.64
C PRO A 336 22.67 -5.98 -6.06
N TRP A 337 23.68 -5.12 -5.93
CA TRP A 337 23.56 -3.70 -6.25
C TRP A 337 23.16 -3.44 -7.72
N SER A 338 23.59 -4.30 -8.64
CA SER A 338 23.33 -4.21 -10.08
C SER A 338 21.90 -4.59 -10.48
N SER A 339 21.12 -5.13 -9.54
CA SER A 339 19.73 -5.51 -9.78
C SER A 339 18.82 -4.36 -9.38
N ASP A 340 17.94 -3.94 -10.29
CA ASP A 340 16.91 -2.96 -9.97
C ASP A 340 15.98 -3.50 -8.90
N PHE A 341 15.80 -2.72 -7.84
CA PHE A 341 14.85 -3.09 -6.80
C PHE A 341 13.43 -2.86 -7.31
N ARG A 342 12.61 -3.90 -7.22
CA ARG A 342 11.17 -3.83 -7.46
C ARG A 342 10.44 -4.43 -6.27
N PRO A 343 9.45 -3.73 -5.69
CA PRO A 343 8.69 -4.23 -4.55
C PRO A 343 8.04 -5.57 -4.91
N ALA A 344 8.03 -6.52 -3.97
CA ALA A 344 7.27 -7.77 -4.13
C ALA A 344 5.76 -7.47 -4.15
N LEU A 345 4.97 -8.28 -4.87
CA LEU A 345 3.50 -8.15 -4.88
C LEU A 345 2.93 -8.78 -3.59
N ARG A 346 2.97 -8.07 -2.47
CA ARG A 346 2.48 -8.57 -1.17
C ARG A 346 1.04 -8.15 -0.92
N GLN A 347 0.64 -6.97 -1.39
CA GLN A 347 -0.72 -6.50 -1.23
C GLN A 347 -1.64 -7.23 -2.21
N PRO A 348 -2.63 -8.00 -1.72
CA PRO A 348 -3.59 -8.62 -2.60
C PRO A 348 -4.44 -7.54 -3.28
N ARG A 349 -4.77 -7.74 -4.55
CA ARG A 349 -5.80 -6.91 -5.19
C ARG A 349 -7.14 -7.14 -4.47
N PRO A 350 -7.89 -6.07 -4.15
CA PRO A 350 -9.19 -6.25 -3.52
C PRO A 350 -10.12 -6.97 -4.49
N SER A 351 -10.96 -7.85 -3.96
CA SER A 351 -11.92 -8.65 -4.72
C SER A 351 -13.32 -8.12 -4.45
N VAL A 352 -13.99 -7.62 -5.49
CA VAL A 352 -15.33 -7.04 -5.37
C VAL A 352 -16.36 -8.11 -5.73
N ALA A 353 -16.99 -8.71 -4.71
CA ALA A 353 -17.92 -9.82 -4.91
C ALA A 353 -19.38 -9.37 -5.02
N GLY A 354 -20.11 -9.95 -5.97
CA GLY A 354 -21.54 -9.76 -6.11
C GLY A 354 -21.94 -8.51 -6.89
N TYR A 355 -23.10 -7.96 -6.54
CA TYR A 355 -23.67 -6.78 -7.17
C TYR A 355 -23.62 -5.59 -6.23
N HIS A 356 -23.21 -4.44 -6.76
CA HIS A 356 -23.13 -3.18 -6.02
C HIS A 356 -24.08 -2.15 -6.62
N LEU A 357 -24.62 -1.31 -5.74
CA LEU A 357 -25.50 -0.22 -6.15
C LEU A 357 -24.68 0.91 -6.76
N ALA A 358 -25.19 1.46 -7.87
CA ALA A 358 -24.67 2.65 -8.50
C ALA A 358 -25.83 3.57 -8.91
N ARG A 359 -25.56 4.86 -9.09
CA ARG A 359 -26.54 5.84 -9.55
C ARG A 359 -26.17 6.35 -10.95
N VAL A 360 -27.14 6.36 -11.86
CA VAL A 360 -26.95 6.88 -13.21
C VAL A 360 -26.82 8.39 -13.18
N LEU A 361 -25.81 8.93 -13.86
CA LEU A 361 -25.53 10.36 -13.94
C LEU A 361 -25.99 10.93 -15.28
N GLY A 362 -26.32 12.22 -15.29
CA GLY A 362 -26.82 12.92 -16.46
C GLY A 362 -27.78 14.08 -16.13
N PRO A 363 -28.45 14.66 -17.14
CA PRO A 363 -29.53 15.61 -16.94
C PRO A 363 -30.77 14.91 -16.35
N ALA A 364 -31.36 15.53 -15.33
CA ALA A 364 -32.44 14.95 -14.54
C ALA A 364 -33.66 14.55 -15.41
N GLY A 365 -34.20 13.35 -15.17
CA GLY A 365 -35.44 12.87 -15.79
C GLY A 365 -35.32 12.38 -17.25
N GLN A 366 -34.13 12.44 -17.86
CA GLN A 366 -33.90 11.92 -19.21
C GLN A 366 -33.34 10.49 -19.17
N PRO A 367 -33.53 9.68 -20.24
CA PRO A 367 -32.80 8.42 -20.40
C PRO A 367 -31.28 8.62 -20.32
N ALA A 368 -30.56 7.64 -19.80
CA ALA A 368 -29.10 7.69 -19.70
C ALA A 368 -28.45 8.03 -21.06
N GLN A 369 -27.50 8.95 -21.03
CA GLN A 369 -26.70 9.27 -22.22
C GLN A 369 -25.61 8.23 -22.41
N LEU A 370 -25.46 7.76 -23.64
CA LEU A 370 -24.41 6.84 -24.04
C LEU A 370 -23.24 7.62 -24.65
N ASP A 371 -22.01 7.21 -24.36
CA ASP A 371 -20.84 7.70 -25.08
C ASP A 371 -20.66 6.99 -26.44
N ASP A 372 -19.62 7.37 -27.19
CA ASP A 372 -19.28 6.78 -28.49
C ASP A 372 -19.03 5.25 -28.43
N GLN A 373 -18.79 4.71 -27.23
CA GLN A 373 -18.55 3.28 -26.98
C GLN A 373 -19.80 2.56 -26.42
N GLY A 374 -20.94 3.25 -26.29
CA GLY A 374 -22.17 2.68 -25.76
C GLY A 374 -22.14 2.46 -24.24
N ARG A 375 -21.30 3.20 -23.51
CA ARG A 375 -21.18 3.14 -22.05
C ARG A 375 -22.08 4.17 -21.37
N VAL A 376 -22.46 3.91 -20.12
CA VAL A 376 -23.26 4.83 -19.29
C VAL A 376 -22.41 5.39 -18.16
N ALA A 377 -22.52 6.69 -17.92
CA ALA A 377 -21.91 7.34 -16.77
C ALA A 377 -22.66 6.99 -15.48
N VAL A 378 -21.95 6.45 -14.49
CA VAL A 378 -22.52 6.13 -13.17
C VAL A 378 -21.61 6.56 -12.04
N ARG A 379 -22.18 6.68 -10.84
CA ARG A 379 -21.49 6.83 -9.56
C ARG A 379 -21.65 5.57 -8.72
N LEU A 380 -20.55 4.91 -8.36
CA LEU A 380 -20.56 3.75 -7.45
C LEU A 380 -20.76 4.19 -6.00
N TRP A 381 -21.47 3.37 -5.21
CA TRP A 381 -21.72 3.58 -3.78
C TRP A 381 -22.17 5.00 -3.42
N PRO A 382 -23.29 5.48 -4.02
CA PRO A 382 -23.78 6.82 -3.75
C PRO A 382 -24.09 6.99 -2.25
N SER A 383 -23.47 7.98 -1.61
CA SER A 383 -23.86 8.44 -0.28
C SER A 383 -24.89 9.57 -0.40
N ASP A 384 -25.80 9.67 0.57
CA ASP A 384 -26.83 10.73 0.61
C ASP A 384 -26.25 12.12 0.94
N THR A 385 -25.01 12.19 1.42
CA THR A 385 -24.36 13.40 1.94
C THR A 385 -23.51 14.15 0.91
N GLU A 386 -23.26 13.61 -0.28
CA GLU A 386 -22.36 14.21 -1.27
C GLU A 386 -23.11 14.83 -2.47
N HIS A 387 -23.29 16.14 -2.40
CA HIS A 387 -23.73 17.02 -3.49
C HIS A 387 -22.55 17.53 -4.35
N THR A 388 -21.38 16.91 -4.26
CA THR A 388 -20.21 17.33 -5.03
C THR A 388 -20.28 16.86 -6.48
N LEU A 389 -19.87 17.78 -7.36
CA LEU A 389 -19.83 17.76 -8.83
C LEU A 389 -19.34 16.44 -9.46
N ASP A 390 -19.58 16.30 -10.76
CA ASP A 390 -19.33 15.18 -11.71
C ASP A 390 -17.95 14.49 -11.69
N HIS A 391 -17.06 14.78 -10.74
CA HIS A 391 -15.68 14.32 -10.64
C HIS A 391 -15.50 12.83 -10.27
N HIS A 392 -16.57 12.09 -9.98
CA HIS A 392 -16.53 10.65 -9.67
C HIS A 392 -17.32 9.79 -10.68
N ALA A 393 -17.70 10.36 -11.83
CA ALA A 393 -18.38 9.62 -12.88
C ALA A 393 -17.45 8.58 -13.52
N ILE A 394 -17.88 7.31 -13.54
CA ILE A 394 -17.23 6.26 -14.32
C ILE A 394 -18.13 5.80 -15.47
N TRP A 395 -17.53 5.60 -16.64
CA TRP A 395 -18.23 5.13 -17.84
C TRP A 395 -18.17 3.61 -17.91
N LEU A 396 -19.32 2.97 -17.73
CA LEU A 396 -19.41 1.51 -17.67
C LEU A 396 -20.06 0.92 -18.92
N PRO A 397 -19.51 -0.17 -19.47
CA PRO A 397 -20.21 -0.95 -20.47
C PRO A 397 -21.46 -1.60 -19.88
N ILE A 398 -22.49 -1.75 -20.70
CA ILE A 398 -23.74 -2.41 -20.31
C ILE A 398 -23.64 -3.90 -20.65
N ALA A 399 -23.94 -4.77 -19.67
CA ALA A 399 -24.16 -6.19 -19.88
C ALA A 399 -25.44 -6.39 -20.71
N MET A 400 -25.28 -6.67 -21.99
CA MET A 400 -26.41 -6.92 -22.89
C MET A 400 -26.95 -8.34 -22.71
N THR A 401 -28.26 -8.48 -22.58
CA THR A 401 -28.95 -9.78 -22.50
C THR A 401 -29.42 -10.30 -23.86
N ARG A 402 -29.28 -9.50 -24.93
CA ARG A 402 -29.71 -9.83 -26.29
C ARG A 402 -28.57 -9.70 -27.29
N THR A 403 -28.66 -10.47 -28.38
CA THR A 403 -27.68 -10.51 -29.48
C THR A 403 -27.74 -9.31 -30.43
N HIS A 404 -28.78 -8.47 -30.34
CA HIS A 404 -28.87 -7.25 -31.16
C HIS A 404 -27.98 -6.14 -30.59
N ARG A 405 -27.17 -5.53 -31.47
CA ARG A 405 -26.06 -4.63 -31.14
C ARG A 405 -26.49 -3.20 -30.71
N ARG A 406 -27.78 -2.95 -30.50
CA ARG A 406 -28.32 -1.63 -30.14
C ARG A 406 -29.37 -1.76 -29.02
N ILE A 407 -29.18 -0.98 -27.96
CA ILE A 407 -30.13 -0.82 -26.85
C ILE A 407 -31.10 0.28 -27.25
N ALA A 408 -32.40 0.04 -27.07
CA ALA A 408 -33.42 1.05 -27.35
C ALA A 408 -33.45 2.09 -26.22
N GLN A 409 -33.78 3.35 -26.52
CA GLN A 409 -33.72 4.45 -25.54
C GLN A 409 -34.65 4.24 -24.34
N ASP A 410 -35.76 3.54 -24.53
CA ASP A 410 -36.74 3.16 -23.52
C ASP A 410 -36.25 2.05 -22.58
N GLU A 411 -35.24 1.27 -22.99
CA GLU A 411 -34.60 0.25 -22.15
C GLU A 411 -33.48 0.82 -21.26
N LEU A 412 -33.04 2.06 -21.53
CA LEU A 412 -32.00 2.72 -20.75
C LEU A 412 -32.57 3.23 -19.41
N PRO A 413 -31.84 3.07 -18.31
CA PRO A 413 -32.27 3.63 -17.02
C PRO A 413 -32.31 5.16 -17.12
N CYS A 414 -33.31 5.78 -16.51
CA CYS A 414 -33.34 7.24 -16.41
C CYS A 414 -32.22 7.73 -15.50
N THR A 415 -31.67 8.90 -15.80
CA THR A 415 -30.77 9.63 -14.90
C THR A 415 -31.33 9.71 -13.48
N GLY A 416 -30.48 9.46 -12.48
CA GLY A 416 -30.84 9.44 -11.07
C GLY A 416 -31.36 8.09 -10.58
N SER A 417 -31.68 7.16 -11.49
CA SER A 417 -32.08 5.81 -11.12
C SER A 417 -30.92 5.02 -10.54
N GLU A 418 -31.25 4.10 -9.64
CA GLU A 418 -30.31 3.16 -9.07
C GLU A 418 -30.22 1.91 -9.95
N VAL A 419 -28.98 1.48 -10.21
CA VAL A 419 -28.65 0.36 -11.07
C VAL A 419 -27.67 -0.57 -10.35
N TRP A 420 -27.62 -1.82 -10.81
CA TRP A 420 -26.67 -2.80 -10.29
C TRP A 420 -25.42 -2.84 -11.15
N VAL A 421 -24.25 -2.89 -10.52
CA VAL A 421 -22.95 -3.08 -11.15
C VAL A 421 -22.35 -4.37 -10.63
N SER A 422 -21.87 -5.20 -11.55
CA SER A 422 -21.09 -6.40 -11.24
C SER A 422 -19.63 -6.19 -11.65
N PHE A 423 -18.71 -6.94 -11.07
CA PHE A 423 -17.28 -6.86 -11.36
C PHE A 423 -16.82 -8.20 -11.93
N LEU A 424 -16.35 -8.19 -13.18
CA LEU A 424 -15.95 -9.41 -13.89
C LEU A 424 -14.73 -10.03 -13.21
N ASP A 425 -14.77 -11.33 -12.93
CA ASP A 425 -13.74 -12.06 -12.15
C ASP A 425 -13.48 -11.44 -10.76
N SER A 426 -14.47 -10.71 -10.22
CA SER A 426 -14.35 -9.91 -9.00
C SER A 426 -13.23 -8.85 -9.06
N ASP A 427 -12.81 -8.45 -10.27
CA ASP A 427 -11.77 -7.46 -10.51
C ASP A 427 -12.33 -6.03 -10.40
N PRO A 428 -11.84 -5.20 -9.47
CA PRO A 428 -12.25 -3.80 -9.32
C PRO A 428 -12.00 -2.96 -10.59
N ASP A 429 -11.04 -3.36 -11.43
CA ASP A 429 -10.76 -2.64 -12.69
C ASP A 429 -11.75 -3.02 -13.82
N ARG A 430 -12.66 -3.98 -13.60
CA ARG A 430 -13.60 -4.50 -14.62
C ARG A 430 -15.08 -4.48 -14.21
N PRO A 431 -15.63 -3.31 -13.82
CA PRO A 431 -17.05 -3.12 -13.59
C PRO A 431 -17.87 -3.21 -14.89
N ILE A 432 -19.06 -3.82 -14.80
CA ILE A 432 -20.06 -3.89 -15.86
C ILE A 432 -21.44 -3.53 -15.30
N LEU A 433 -22.17 -2.68 -16.01
CA LEU A 433 -23.53 -2.30 -15.62
C LEU A 433 -24.49 -3.43 -15.96
N CYS A 434 -25.25 -3.90 -14.98
CA CYS A 434 -26.29 -4.90 -15.16
C CYS A 434 -27.65 -4.21 -15.22
N LEU A 435 -28.31 -4.29 -16.38
CA LEU A 435 -29.71 -3.89 -16.51
C LEU A 435 -30.58 -4.94 -15.80
N GLY A 436 -30.77 -4.75 -14.49
CA GLY A 436 -31.83 -5.42 -13.75
C GLY A 436 -33.15 -4.74 -14.09
N ASN A 437 -34.20 -5.49 -14.40
CA ASN A 437 -35.56 -4.96 -14.51
C ASN A 437 -35.98 -4.40 -13.15
N SER A 438 -35.60 -3.16 -12.84
CA SER A 438 -36.33 -2.33 -11.88
C SER A 438 -37.65 -1.95 -12.56
N ARG A 439 -38.55 -2.92 -12.66
CA ARG A 439 -39.96 -2.58 -12.69
C ARG A 439 -40.21 -2.02 -11.31
N ASN A 440 -40.38 -0.70 -11.20
CA ASN A 440 -41.30 -0.20 -10.18
C ASN A 440 -42.51 -1.14 -10.25
N PRO A 441 -42.88 -1.84 -9.16
CA PRO A 441 -44.10 -2.61 -9.17
C PRO A 441 -45.17 -1.62 -9.62
N THR A 442 -45.80 -1.88 -10.77
CA THR A 442 -46.99 -1.13 -11.14
C THR A 442 -47.89 -1.18 -9.91
N PRO A 443 -48.43 -0.05 -9.43
CA PRO A 443 -49.39 -0.07 -8.36
C PRO A 443 -50.46 -1.08 -8.76
N ARG A 444 -50.45 -2.26 -8.14
CA ARG A 444 -51.52 -3.21 -8.37
C ARG A 444 -52.72 -2.54 -7.75
N GLU A 445 -53.68 -2.15 -8.58
CA GLU A 445 -55.02 -1.89 -8.07
C GLU A 445 -55.37 -3.10 -7.19
N PRO A 446 -55.76 -2.88 -5.93
CA PRO A 446 -56.20 -3.98 -5.10
C PRO A 446 -57.27 -4.73 -5.90
N PRO A 447 -57.22 -6.08 -5.95
CA PRO A 447 -58.29 -6.82 -6.60
C PRO A 447 -59.62 -6.30 -6.05
N PRO A 448 -60.63 -6.06 -6.89
CA PRO A 448 -61.91 -5.53 -6.43
C PRO A 448 -62.34 -6.36 -5.23
N ALA A 449 -62.65 -5.68 -4.12
CA ALA A 449 -63.06 -6.33 -2.88
C ALA A 449 -64.08 -7.41 -3.26
N ARG A 450 -63.79 -8.67 -2.90
CA ARG A 450 -64.75 -9.75 -3.15
C ARG A 450 -66.06 -9.30 -2.54
N ASP A 451 -67.08 -9.27 -3.38
CA ASP A 451 -68.42 -8.84 -3.01
C ASP A 451 -68.89 -9.72 -1.84
N ASN A 452 -68.93 -9.14 -0.64
CA ASN A 452 -69.31 -9.83 0.60
C ASN A 452 -70.82 -10.16 0.63
N SER A 453 -71.54 -9.88 -0.45
CA SER A 453 -72.96 -10.22 -0.64
C SER A 453 -73.22 -11.72 -0.47
N LEU A 454 -72.30 -12.59 -0.93
CA LEU A 454 -72.45 -14.04 -0.81
C LEU A 454 -72.27 -14.60 0.62
N LEU A 455 -71.58 -13.87 1.50
CA LEU A 455 -71.38 -14.27 2.91
C LEU A 455 -72.58 -13.90 3.78
N LEU A 456 -73.26 -12.79 3.46
CA LEU A 456 -74.49 -12.38 4.12
C LEU A 456 -75.68 -13.26 3.73
N ASP A 457 -75.81 -13.63 2.44
CA ASP A 457 -76.89 -14.50 1.97
C ASP A 457 -76.85 -15.92 2.58
N TRP A 458 -75.66 -16.42 2.92
CA TRP A 458 -75.51 -17.72 3.61
C TRP A 458 -75.91 -17.64 5.09
N LEU A 459 -75.60 -16.53 5.76
CA LEU A 459 -75.97 -16.30 7.17
C LEU A 459 -77.48 -16.16 7.35
N PHE A 460 -78.18 -15.47 6.44
CA PHE A 460 -79.63 -15.27 6.55
C PHE A 460 -80.50 -16.43 6.05
N ASN A 461 -79.96 -17.36 5.25
CA ASN A 461 -80.70 -18.53 4.75
C ASN A 461 -80.39 -19.85 5.50
N SER A 462 -79.69 -19.78 6.63
CA SER A 462 -79.28 -20.99 7.38
C SER A 462 -80.36 -21.56 8.33
N ASP A 463 -81.52 -20.91 8.48
CA ASP A 463 -82.62 -21.36 9.36
C ASP A 463 -83.77 -22.09 8.62
N ALA A 464 -83.52 -22.65 7.43
CA ALA A 464 -84.49 -23.50 6.75
C ALA A 464 -83.91 -24.89 6.46
N ARG A 465 -83.83 -25.73 7.51
CA ARG A 465 -83.89 -27.20 7.38
C ARG A 465 -84.26 -27.89 8.68
#